data_AF-A0A085MPA0-F1
#
_entry.id   AF-A0A085MPA0-F1
#
_cell.length_a   1.000
_cell.length_b   1.000
_cell.length_c   1.000
_cell.angle_alpha   90.00
_cell.angle_beta   90.00
_cell.angle_gamma   90.00
#
_symmetry.space_group_name_H-M   'P 1'
#
loop_
_entity.id
_entity.type
_entity.pdbx_description
1 polymer ?
#
loop_
_entity_poly.entity_id
_entity_poly.type
_entity_poly.pdbx_seq_one_letter_code
_entity_poly.pdbx_strand_id
1 'polypeptide(L)'
;MESTCKICSKSTKKIYVCPRCNVQYCSLDCFRHRTHLRCSEEFYRNCVLEELKSLPEPSKATNNGLPTTSDLWKDASAVDILEEKQLDEMLASVGVNPSDDLFELLTGEEKEEFLKIWKKHLTINIGQQRI
;
A
#
# COMPACT_ATOMS: atom_id res chain seq x y z
N MET A 1 11.83 26.46 -22.77
CA MET A 1 11.39 27.16 -21.54
C MET A 1 11.66 26.23 -20.39
N GLU A 2 12.46 26.66 -19.42
CA GLU A 2 12.72 25.93 -18.18
C GLU A 2 11.57 26.26 -17.22
N SER A 3 10.92 25.25 -16.64
CA SER A 3 9.82 25.46 -15.68
C SER A 3 10.29 25.05 -14.29
N THR A 4 9.79 25.73 -13.25
CA THR A 4 10.26 25.49 -11.86
C THR A 4 9.33 24.53 -11.12
N CYS A 5 9.90 23.49 -10.54
CA CYS A 5 9.18 22.56 -9.68
C CYS A 5 8.69 23.27 -8.41
N LYS A 6 7.41 23.18 -8.08
CA LYS A 6 6.84 23.78 -6.85
C LYS A 6 7.17 22.99 -5.58
N ILE A 7 7.81 21.83 -5.71
CA ILE A 7 8.12 20.93 -4.60
C ILE A 7 9.59 21.03 -4.20
N CYS A 8 10.51 20.91 -5.17
CA CYS A 8 11.95 20.99 -4.91
C CYS A 8 12.58 22.33 -5.34
N SER A 9 11.79 23.27 -5.89
CA SER A 9 12.24 24.57 -6.41
C SER A 9 13.34 24.53 -7.47
N LYS A 10 13.64 23.34 -8.04
CA LYS A 10 14.59 23.18 -9.14
C LYS A 10 13.91 23.51 -10.46
N SER A 11 14.64 24.22 -11.33
CA SER A 11 14.21 24.46 -12.71
C SER A 11 14.57 23.24 -13.55
N THR A 12 13.59 22.69 -14.27
CA THR A 12 13.75 21.51 -15.12
C THR A 12 13.05 21.68 -16.46
N LYS A 13 13.58 21.02 -17.49
CA LYS A 13 12.97 20.95 -18.83
C LYS A 13 11.68 20.14 -18.87
N LYS A 14 11.52 19.18 -17.96
CA LYS A 14 10.35 18.30 -17.85
C LYS A 14 9.62 18.61 -16.53
N ILE A 15 8.37 19.04 -16.65
CA ILE A 15 7.46 19.27 -15.52
C ILE A 15 6.13 18.60 -15.83
N TYR A 16 5.61 17.92 -14.82
CA TYR A 16 4.31 17.30 -14.79
C TYR A 16 3.38 18.11 -13.89
N VAL A 17 2.08 18.00 -14.14
CA VAL A 17 1.04 18.70 -13.37
C VAL A 17 0.13 17.68 -12.73
N CYS A 18 -0.06 17.75 -11.41
CA CYS A 18 -1.02 16.89 -10.73
C CYS A 18 -2.44 17.24 -11.20
N PRO A 19 -3.26 16.28 -11.68
CA PRO A 19 -4.61 16.56 -12.14
C PRO A 19 -5.58 16.94 -11.01
N ARG A 20 -5.20 16.69 -9.73
CA ARG A 20 -6.05 16.97 -8.58
C ARG A 20 -5.82 18.32 -7.92
N CYS A 21 -4.56 18.74 -7.81
CA CYS A 21 -4.20 19.99 -7.13
C CYS A 21 -3.45 20.98 -8.03
N ASN A 22 -3.24 20.63 -9.30
CA ASN A 22 -2.55 21.44 -10.31
C ASN A 22 -1.10 21.82 -9.95
N VAL A 23 -0.48 21.15 -8.97
CA VAL A 23 0.91 21.41 -8.60
C VAL A 23 1.86 20.93 -9.70
N GLN A 24 2.89 21.74 -9.97
CA GLN A 24 3.95 21.43 -10.92
C GLN A 24 5.10 20.67 -10.22
N TYR A 25 5.40 19.46 -10.69
CA TYR A 25 6.46 18.60 -10.14
C TYR A 25 7.38 18.06 -11.24
N CYS A 26 8.64 17.76 -10.93
CA CYS A 26 9.62 17.37 -11.97
C CYS A 26 9.94 15.87 -12.02
N SER A 27 9.72 15.13 -10.94
CA SER A 27 10.04 13.69 -10.84
C SER A 27 9.07 12.96 -9.92
N LEU A 28 9.15 11.64 -9.91
CA LEU A 28 8.37 10.80 -9.00
C LEU A 28 8.68 11.11 -7.53
N ASP A 29 9.93 11.45 -7.20
CA ASP A 29 10.31 11.85 -5.84
C ASP A 29 9.55 13.11 -5.39
N CYS A 30 9.38 14.06 -6.32
CA CYS A 30 8.58 15.25 -6.05
C CYS A 30 7.09 14.88 -5.92
N PHE A 31 6.58 13.97 -6.75
CA PHE A 31 5.19 13.50 -6.63
C PHE A 31 4.90 12.85 -5.27
N ARG A 32 5.84 12.08 -4.72
CA ARG A 32 5.71 11.39 -3.42
C ARG A 32 6.23 12.20 -2.23
N HIS A 33 6.62 13.46 -2.45
CA HIS A 33 7.17 14.30 -1.40
C HIS A 33 6.12 14.63 -0.33
N ARG A 34 6.56 14.87 0.91
CA ARG A 34 5.67 15.18 2.05
C ARG A 34 4.72 16.35 1.77
N THR A 35 5.13 17.33 0.97
CA THR A 35 4.30 18.48 0.57
C THR A 35 3.16 18.14 -0.39
N HIS A 36 3.23 17.02 -1.09
CA HIS A 36 2.21 16.54 -2.03
C HIS A 36 1.57 15.20 -1.59
N LEU A 37 1.81 14.81 -0.34
CA LEU A 37 1.49 13.46 0.16
C LEU A 37 0.02 13.09 0.01
N ARG A 38 -0.90 14.02 0.31
CA ARG A 38 -2.36 13.80 0.20
C ARG A 38 -2.77 13.35 -1.20
N CYS A 39 -2.23 13.99 -2.23
CA CYS A 39 -2.56 13.66 -3.62
C CYS A 39 -1.85 12.40 -4.11
N SER A 40 -0.65 12.07 -3.61
CA SER A 40 0.00 10.80 -3.93
C SER A 40 -0.68 9.62 -3.24
N GLU A 41 -1.06 9.76 -1.98
CA GLU A 41 -1.66 8.70 -1.18
C GLU A 41 -3.02 8.28 -1.72
N GLU A 42 -3.88 9.26 -1.99
CA GLU A 42 -5.18 8.99 -2.60
C GLU A 42 -5.04 8.35 -3.99
N PHE A 43 -3.93 8.57 -4.70
CA PHE A 43 -3.72 7.99 -6.03
C PHE A 43 -3.39 6.52 -5.86
N TYR A 44 -2.43 6.20 -4.98
CA TYR A 44 -2.09 4.83 -4.66
C TYR A 44 -3.28 4.07 -4.07
N ARG A 45 -4.06 4.70 -3.20
CA ARG A 45 -5.29 4.13 -2.66
C ARG A 45 -6.26 3.74 -3.76
N ASN A 46 -6.52 4.64 -4.71
CA ASN A 46 -7.41 4.36 -5.83
C ASN A 46 -6.88 3.24 -6.73
N CYS A 47 -5.58 3.23 -7.03
CA CYS A 47 -4.97 2.14 -7.79
C CYS A 47 -5.18 0.79 -7.10
N VAL A 48 -4.95 0.70 -5.79
CA VAL A 48 -5.17 -0.55 -5.03
C VAL A 48 -6.64 -0.94 -5.03
N LEU A 49 -7.55 0.01 -4.81
CA LEU A 49 -9.00 -0.27 -4.82
C LEU A 49 -9.50 -0.73 -6.19
N GLU A 50 -8.98 -0.16 -7.28
CA GLU A 50 -9.29 -0.58 -8.64
C GLU A 50 -8.79 -2.00 -8.93
N GLU A 51 -7.55 -2.31 -8.54
CA GLU A 51 -6.99 -3.66 -8.66
C GLU A 51 -7.78 -4.68 -7.84
N LEU A 52 -8.13 -4.36 -6.58
CA LEU A 52 -8.94 -5.25 -5.73
C LEU A 52 -10.33 -5.53 -6.30
N LYS A 53 -10.98 -4.53 -6.93
CA LYS A 53 -12.27 -4.73 -7.61
C LYS A 53 -12.16 -5.60 -8.86
N SER A 54 -10.97 -5.66 -9.46
CA SER A 54 -10.70 -6.47 -10.66
C SER A 54 -10.44 -7.94 -10.32
N LEU A 55 -10.15 -8.25 -9.05
CA LEU A 55 -10.02 -9.61 -8.57
C LEU A 55 -11.41 -10.28 -8.52
N PRO A 56 -11.52 -11.55 -8.93
CA PRO A 56 -12.74 -12.31 -8.72
C PRO A 56 -13.01 -12.41 -7.21
N GLU A 57 -14.26 -12.14 -6.81
CA GLU A 57 -14.72 -12.27 -5.42
C GLU A 57 -14.23 -13.60 -4.82
N PRO A 58 -13.58 -13.60 -3.64
CA PRO A 58 -13.29 -14.86 -2.96
C PRO A 58 -14.62 -15.56 -2.72
N SER A 59 -14.76 -16.75 -3.32
CA SER A 59 -15.92 -17.61 -3.12
C SER A 59 -16.20 -17.68 -1.62
N LYS A 60 -17.43 -17.35 -1.22
CA LYS A 60 -17.90 -17.41 0.17
C LYS A 60 -17.77 -18.84 0.69
N ALA A 61 -16.58 -19.20 1.14
CA ALA A 61 -16.29 -20.42 1.86
C ALA A 61 -16.04 -20.01 3.31
N THR A 62 -17.12 -20.08 4.09
CA THR A 62 -17.12 -20.68 5.42
C THR A 62 -16.31 -19.97 6.53
N ASN A 63 -17.05 -19.17 7.31
CA ASN A 63 -17.10 -19.14 8.77
C ASN A 63 -15.81 -18.83 9.56
N ASN A 64 -15.67 -17.59 10.02
CA ASN A 64 -15.88 -17.21 11.43
C ASN A 64 -15.47 -15.75 11.66
N GLY A 65 -16.47 -14.88 11.84
CA GLY A 65 -16.42 -13.64 12.66
C GLY A 65 -15.15 -12.79 12.72
N LEU A 66 -14.43 -12.56 11.63
CA LEU A 66 -13.38 -11.54 11.61
C LEU A 66 -13.99 -10.20 11.15
N PRO A 67 -13.97 -9.15 11.97
CA PRO A 67 -14.44 -7.84 11.56
C PRO A 67 -13.63 -7.38 10.35
N THR A 68 -14.33 -7.00 9.29
CA THR A 68 -13.71 -6.39 8.11
C THR A 68 -12.91 -5.19 8.59
N THR A 69 -11.70 -4.97 8.07
CA THR A 69 -10.85 -3.80 8.40
C THR A 69 -11.57 -2.45 8.27
N SER A 70 -12.70 -2.46 7.54
CA SER A 70 -13.73 -1.43 7.42
C SER A 70 -14.47 -1.03 8.72
N ASP A 71 -14.49 -1.86 9.76
CA ASP A 71 -15.21 -1.54 11.00
C ASP A 71 -14.29 -1.08 12.13
N LEU A 72 -12.97 -1.28 11.99
CA LEU A 72 -11.96 -0.92 13.00
C LEU A 72 -11.49 0.55 12.94
N TRP A 73 -11.67 1.24 11.81
CA TRP A 73 -11.15 2.60 11.59
C TRP A 73 -12.15 3.73 11.89
N LYS A 74 -13.40 3.40 12.23
CA LYS A 74 -14.44 4.41 12.54
C LYS A 74 -14.23 5.08 13.91
N ASP A 75 -13.53 4.42 14.82
CA ASP A 75 -13.35 4.89 16.21
C ASP A 75 -11.96 5.51 16.45
N ALA A 76 -11.19 5.77 15.38
CA ALA A 76 -9.80 6.26 15.42
C ALA A 76 -9.60 7.67 16.02
N SER A 77 -10.65 8.29 16.57
CA SER A 77 -10.54 9.49 17.41
C SER A 77 -10.17 9.17 18.87
N ALA A 78 -10.23 7.90 19.29
CA ALA A 78 -9.97 7.47 20.66
C ALA A 78 -8.66 6.70 20.84
N VAL A 79 -7.78 6.66 19.83
CA VAL A 79 -6.44 6.08 19.96
C VAL A 79 -5.53 7.12 20.59
N ASP A 80 -5.78 7.44 21.86
CA ASP A 80 -4.69 7.85 22.75
C ASP A 80 -3.63 6.76 22.65
N ILE A 81 -2.40 7.20 22.41
CA ILE A 81 -1.18 6.42 22.20
C ILE A 81 -1.24 5.12 23.01
N LEU A 82 -1.62 4.01 22.36
CA LEU A 82 -1.43 2.70 22.94
C LEU A 82 0.08 2.49 22.97
N GLU A 83 0.66 2.39 24.17
CA GLU A 83 2.06 2.03 24.34
C GLU A 83 2.34 0.77 23.51
N GLU A 84 3.36 0.81 22.65
CA GLU A 84 3.71 -0.28 21.71
C GLU A 84 3.73 -1.66 22.37
N LYS A 85 4.09 -1.71 23.66
CA LYS A 85 4.11 -2.91 24.50
C LYS A 85 2.76 -3.60 24.68
N GLN A 86 1.67 -2.84 24.73
CA GLN A 86 0.33 -3.38 24.92
C GLN A 86 -0.19 -4.04 23.63
N LEU A 87 0.29 -3.55 22.48
CA LEU A 87 -0.03 -4.11 21.17
C LEU A 87 0.67 -5.47 20.96
N ASP A 88 1.93 -5.61 21.40
CA ASP A 88 2.69 -6.86 21.32
C ASP A 88 2.04 -7.99 22.15
N GLU A 89 1.56 -7.67 23.36
CA GLU A 89 0.88 -8.63 24.24
C GLU A 89 -0.47 -9.07 23.66
N MET A 90 -1.22 -8.15 23.07
CA MET A 90 -2.46 -8.46 22.35
C MET A 90 -2.19 -9.33 21.10
N LEU A 91 -1.16 -9.04 20.31
CA LEU A 91 -0.77 -9.84 19.15
C LEU A 91 -0.35 -11.27 19.56
N ALA A 92 0.45 -11.40 20.62
CA ALA A 92 0.87 -12.69 21.16
C ALA A 92 -0.33 -13.53 21.65
N SER A 93 -1.34 -12.89 22.26
CA SER A 93 -2.56 -13.57 22.71
C SER A 93 -3.43 -14.11 21.57
N VAL A 94 -3.32 -13.52 20.38
CA VAL A 94 -3.98 -13.96 19.14
C VAL A 94 -3.10 -14.97 18.36
N GLY A 95 -1.88 -15.25 18.83
CA GLY A 95 -0.94 -16.20 18.22
C GLY A 95 -0.16 -15.62 17.05
N VAL A 96 -0.09 -14.30 16.93
CA VAL A 96 0.63 -13.60 15.85
C VAL A 96 1.92 -13.02 16.43
N ASN A 97 3.05 -13.64 16.16
CA ASN A 97 4.35 -13.10 16.53
C ASN A 97 4.84 -12.15 15.42
N PRO A 98 5.09 -10.86 15.71
CA PRO A 98 5.57 -9.91 14.70
C PRO A 98 6.98 -10.21 14.16
N SER A 99 7.74 -11.11 14.80
CA SER A 99 9.05 -11.58 14.31
C SER A 99 9.03 -12.91 13.58
N ASP A 100 7.92 -13.65 13.61
CA ASP A 100 7.83 -14.89 12.86
C ASP A 100 7.64 -14.50 11.41
N ASP A 101 8.58 -14.90 10.56
CA ASP A 101 8.50 -14.70 9.12
C ASP A 101 7.10 -15.13 8.68
N LEU A 102 6.22 -14.16 8.38
CA LEU A 102 4.79 -14.37 8.09
C LEU A 102 4.56 -15.45 7.02
N PHE A 103 5.59 -15.67 6.21
CA PHE A 103 5.68 -16.74 5.24
C PHE A 103 5.70 -18.14 5.88
N GLU A 104 6.38 -18.35 7.00
CA GLU A 104 6.52 -19.63 7.71
C GLU A 104 5.21 -20.13 8.35
N LEU A 105 4.32 -19.21 8.74
CA LEU A 105 2.98 -19.49 9.26
C LEU A 105 2.02 -20.06 8.20
N LEU A 106 2.33 -19.88 6.91
CA LEU A 106 1.55 -20.47 5.83
C LEU A 106 1.79 -21.99 5.76
N THR A 107 0.71 -22.74 5.52
CA THR A 107 0.80 -24.16 5.20
C THR A 107 1.59 -24.37 3.90
N GLY A 108 2.09 -25.59 3.66
CA GLY A 108 2.87 -25.89 2.46
C GLY A 108 2.13 -25.55 1.16
N GLU A 109 0.81 -25.70 1.16
CA GLU A 109 -0.07 -25.39 0.01
C GLU A 109 -0.19 -23.87 -0.19
N GLU A 110 -0.45 -23.11 0.88
CA GLU A 110 -0.56 -21.64 0.83
C GLU A 110 0.77 -20.97 0.45
N LYS A 111 1.91 -21.52 0.89
CA LYS A 111 3.25 -21.06 0.47
C LYS A 111 3.45 -21.21 -1.04
N GLU A 112 2.95 -22.30 -1.61
CA GLU A 112 3.09 -22.58 -3.03
C GLU A 112 2.22 -21.65 -3.87
N GLU A 113 1.00 -21.37 -3.42
CA GLU A 113 0.12 -20.37 -4.04
C GLU A 113 0.74 -18.97 -4.00
N PHE A 114 1.26 -18.56 -2.84
CA PHE A 114 1.97 -17.29 -2.69
C PHE A 114 3.15 -17.20 -3.65
N LEU A 115 4.00 -18.23 -3.74
CA LEU A 115 5.15 -18.25 -4.65
C LEU A 115 4.72 -18.26 -6.13
N LYS A 116 3.61 -18.91 -6.48
CA LYS A 116 3.06 -18.89 -7.85
C LYS A 116 2.62 -17.48 -8.24
N ILE A 117 1.87 -16.80 -7.38
CA ILE A 117 1.42 -15.42 -7.60
C ILE A 117 2.65 -14.49 -7.68
N TRP A 118 3.58 -14.60 -6.73
CA TRP A 118 4.79 -13.78 -6.67
C TRP A 118 5.65 -13.92 -7.94
N LYS A 119 5.91 -15.16 -8.39
CA LYS A 119 6.68 -15.44 -9.62
C LYS A 119 5.99 -14.88 -10.87
N LYS A 120 4.67 -14.98 -10.95
CA LYS A 120 3.86 -14.42 -12.05
C LYS A 120 3.99 -12.89 -12.09
N HIS A 121 3.91 -12.22 -10.95
CA HIS A 121 4.07 -10.76 -10.89
C HIS A 121 5.51 -10.29 -11.19
N LEU A 122 6.53 -11.05 -10.78
CA LEU A 122 7.93 -10.76 -11.13
C LEU A 122 8.21 -10.88 -12.63
N THR A 123 7.66 -11.91 -13.28
CA THR A 123 7.83 -12.09 -14.73
C THR A 123 7.11 -11.02 -15.55
N ILE A 124 5.97 -10.51 -15.06
CA ILE A 124 5.26 -9.38 -15.68
C ILE A 124 6.08 -8.08 -15.59
N ASN A 125 6.73 -7.82 -14.46
CA ASN A 125 7.50 -6.58 -14.24
C ASN A 125 8.88 -6.57 -14.93
N ILE A 126 9.52 -7.72 -15.17
CA ILE A 126 10.78 -7.80 -15.94
C ILE A 126 10.55 -7.40 -17.42
N GLY A 127 9.32 -7.48 -17.93
CA GLY A 127 8.95 -7.00 -19.27
C GLY A 127 8.75 -5.49 -19.38
N GLN A 128 8.59 -4.77 -18.27
CA GLN A 128 8.34 -3.31 -18.25
C GLN A 128 9.60 -2.48 -17.95
N GLN A 129 10.74 -3.12 -17.66
CA GLN A 129 12.07 -2.48 -17.57
C GLN A 129 12.95 -2.81 -18.80
N ARG A 130 12.45 -2.53 -20.01
CA ARG A 130 13.33 -2.26 -21.15
C ARG A 130 13.23 -0.77 -21.46
N ILE A 131 14.16 -0.02 -20.86
CA ILE A 131 14.64 1.26 -21.41
C ILE A 131 15.64 0.91 -22.51
#